data_AF-A0A8K0XU06-F1
#
_entry.id   AF-A0A8K0XU06-F1
#
_cell.length_a   1.000
_cell.length_b   1.000
_cell.length_c   1.000
_cell.angle_alpha   90.00
_cell.angle_beta   90.00
_cell.angle_gamma   90.00
#
_symmetry.space_group_name_H-M   'P 1'
#
loop_
_entity.id
_entity.type
_entity.pdbx_description
1 polymer ?
#
loop_
_entity_poly.entity_id
_entity_poly.type
_entity_poly.pdbx_seq_one_letter_code
_entity_poly.pdbx_strand_id
1 'polypeptide(L)'
;MDFSGVDDDTSSDGRSSSPIPSLYSFHSSLDGRLMLRNIYGRILNNQNDTYFLPADNEEHRRLDLQHHIYTISLNGLYSAPDLVRRALQPRPWSSPAVLDVGCGSGRWAIDMANEFPHCEVVGIDLVPPNVQVPLPTNCRFEIDDANLGFAHYRNSFDVVQARAVSSGIRDYPWFLNELAEVLRPGGVLLLGDGDMQIFDETRQPIAYAEEGQPGFSWTHRIFFAAYNAMKSKGGSVDSPSMNPTWLRAIDSLTDVGWDKVFIPMGPWCYASERERVVAEMLRANALSYISGMGPLLLSEGYLPERVATMQREATAELRELRINVYSRWSFAWAVKKY
;
A
#
# COMPACT_ATOMS: atom_id res chain seq x y z
N MET A 1 -60.84 -8.11 15.63
CA MET A 1 -60.43 -8.58 16.95
C MET A 1 -59.89 -9.99 16.78
N ASP A 2 -58.63 -10.34 16.93
CA ASP A 2 -57.32 -9.66 17.03
C ASP A 2 -56.35 -10.86 17.04
N PHE A 3 -55.47 -10.98 16.04
CA PHE A 3 -54.01 -10.76 16.10
C PHE A 3 -53.17 -11.77 16.92
N SER A 4 -52.07 -12.17 16.27
CA SER A 4 -50.83 -12.82 16.74
C SER A 4 -50.86 -14.35 16.96
N GLY A 5 -49.96 -15.17 16.37
CA GLY A 5 -48.66 -14.92 15.77
C GLY A 5 -47.55 -15.21 16.78
N VAL A 6 -46.97 -16.41 16.74
CA VAL A 6 -45.75 -16.78 17.46
C VAL A 6 -44.92 -17.64 16.51
N ASP A 7 -44.01 -17.01 15.78
CA ASP A 7 -42.83 -17.66 15.22
C ASP A 7 -41.64 -17.24 16.09
N ASP A 8 -40.92 -18.25 16.56
CA ASP A 8 -39.83 -18.17 17.53
C ASP A 8 -38.51 -18.03 16.76
N ASP A 9 -38.19 -16.80 16.32
CA ASP A 9 -36.90 -16.47 15.70
C ASP A 9 -35.91 -16.06 16.81
N THR A 10 -35.13 -17.03 17.29
CA THR A 10 -33.98 -16.78 18.14
C THR A 10 -32.81 -16.28 17.30
N SER A 11 -32.75 -14.96 17.07
CA SER A 11 -31.54 -14.31 16.56
C SER A 11 -30.43 -14.39 17.62
N SER A 12 -29.44 -15.25 17.41
CA SER A 12 -28.24 -15.27 18.23
C SER A 12 -27.39 -14.03 17.95
N ASP A 13 -27.50 -13.03 18.83
CA ASP A 13 -26.55 -11.92 18.93
C ASP A 13 -25.16 -12.47 19.28
N GLY A 14 -24.35 -12.73 18.26
CA GLY A 14 -22.92 -12.99 18.37
C GLY A 14 -22.17 -11.71 18.71
N ARG A 15 -22.33 -11.20 19.95
CA ARG A 15 -21.50 -10.12 20.47
C ARG A 15 -20.09 -10.66 20.71
N SER A 16 -19.19 -10.35 19.80
CA SER A 16 -17.74 -10.54 19.96
C SER A 16 -17.25 -9.71 21.15
N SER A 17 -16.46 -10.33 22.02
CA SER A 17 -15.88 -9.71 23.21
C SER A 17 -14.55 -9.03 22.86
N SER A 18 -14.65 -7.87 22.21
CA SER A 18 -13.54 -6.90 22.17
C SER A 18 -13.52 -6.09 23.48
N PRO A 19 -12.36 -5.76 24.08
CA PRO A 19 -12.27 -4.87 25.24
C PRO A 19 -12.55 -3.40 24.91
N ILE A 20 -12.70 -3.05 23.62
CA ILE A 20 -12.94 -1.67 23.17
C ILE A 20 -14.17 -1.66 22.24
N PRO A 21 -15.21 -0.85 22.52
CA PRO A 21 -16.35 -0.70 21.63
C PRO A 21 -15.88 -0.15 20.27
N SER A 22 -16.31 -0.78 19.17
CA SER A 22 -16.19 -0.18 17.84
C SER A 22 -16.89 1.17 17.86
N LEU A 23 -16.13 2.27 17.77
CA LEU A 23 -16.68 3.63 17.85
C LEU A 23 -17.52 4.01 16.61
N TYR A 24 -17.48 3.19 15.55
CA TYR A 24 -18.21 3.47 14.32
C TYR A 24 -18.49 2.20 13.51
N SER A 25 -19.69 2.07 12.95
CA SER A 25 -20.04 1.03 11.96
C SER A 25 -20.24 1.69 10.61
N PHE A 26 -19.42 1.31 9.62
CA PHE A 26 -19.44 1.90 8.29
C PHE A 26 -20.72 1.55 7.51
N HIS A 27 -21.38 2.57 6.95
CA HIS A 27 -22.54 2.45 6.08
C HIS A 27 -22.23 3.07 4.71
N SER A 28 -22.00 2.23 3.71
CA SER A 28 -21.47 2.61 2.38
C SER A 28 -22.24 3.72 1.66
N SER A 29 -23.55 3.87 1.91
CA SER A 29 -24.40 4.89 1.30
C SER A 29 -24.32 6.28 1.95
N LEU A 30 -24.03 6.36 3.26
CA LEU A 30 -23.94 7.62 4.01
C LEU A 30 -22.48 8.07 4.14
N ASP A 31 -21.60 7.14 4.49
CA ASP A 31 -20.20 7.43 4.85
C ASP A 31 -19.32 7.61 3.63
N GLY A 32 -19.64 6.92 2.54
CA GLY A 32 -18.93 7.06 1.27
C GLY A 32 -18.92 8.50 0.77
N ARG A 33 -19.96 9.31 1.03
CA ARG A 33 -20.01 10.73 0.61
C ARG A 33 -19.19 11.67 1.49
N LEU A 34 -18.90 11.29 2.74
CA LEU A 34 -18.08 12.07 3.67
C LEU A 34 -16.59 11.74 3.49
N MET A 35 -16.30 10.49 3.12
CA MET A 35 -14.94 9.95 2.99
C MET A 35 -14.37 10.05 1.58
N LEU A 36 -15.21 10.24 0.56
CA LEU A 36 -14.81 10.30 -0.84
C LEU A 36 -15.24 11.60 -1.50
N ARG A 37 -14.41 12.09 -2.43
CA ARG A 37 -14.68 13.25 -3.27
C ARG A 37 -14.45 12.91 -4.74
N ASN A 38 -15.28 13.43 -5.62
CA ASN A 38 -15.05 13.33 -7.06
C ASN A 38 -14.17 14.49 -7.51
N ILE A 39 -12.98 14.19 -8.02
CA ILE A 39 -12.04 15.17 -8.56
C ILE A 39 -11.66 14.72 -9.96
N TYR A 40 -11.98 15.55 -10.96
CA TYR A 40 -11.71 15.30 -12.37
C TYR A 40 -12.18 13.91 -12.88
N GLY A 41 -13.35 13.45 -12.42
CA GLY A 41 -13.95 12.18 -12.86
C GLY A 41 -13.40 10.93 -12.18
N ARG A 42 -12.46 11.07 -11.24
CA ARG A 42 -11.96 10.00 -10.38
C ARG A 42 -12.47 10.20 -8.95
N ILE A 43 -12.62 9.11 -8.22
CA ILE A 43 -12.99 9.15 -6.80
C ILE A 43 -11.69 9.18 -6.00
N LEU A 44 -11.50 10.16 -5.12
CA LEU A 44 -10.34 10.29 -4.22
C LEU A 44 -10.81 10.26 -2.77
N ASN A 45 -9.90 10.00 -1.83
CA ASN A 45 -10.20 10.19 -0.40
C ASN A 45 -10.42 11.69 -0.10
N ASN A 46 -11.26 11.95 0.92
CA ASN A 46 -11.60 13.28 1.42
C ASN A 46 -11.07 13.51 2.85
N GLN A 47 -10.32 12.56 3.40
CA GLN A 47 -9.82 12.60 4.78
C GLN A 47 -8.42 13.23 4.88
N ASN A 48 -7.59 13.06 3.85
CA ASN A 48 -6.21 13.51 3.87
C ASN A 48 -5.80 14.06 2.50
N ASP A 49 -5.36 15.33 2.47
CA ASP A 49 -4.95 15.99 1.23
C ASP A 49 -3.54 15.60 0.73
N THR A 50 -2.76 14.87 1.54
CA THR A 50 -1.41 14.39 1.15
C THR A 50 -1.48 13.14 0.28
N TYR A 51 -2.34 12.18 0.60
CA TYR A 51 -2.59 11.06 -0.32
C TYR A 51 -3.58 11.50 -1.40
N PHE A 52 -3.11 11.69 -2.63
CA PHE A 52 -3.92 12.25 -3.72
C PHE A 52 -3.98 11.31 -4.94
N LEU A 53 -4.16 10.01 -4.67
CA LEU A 53 -4.44 9.01 -5.71
C LEU A 53 -5.91 8.59 -5.67
N PRO A 54 -6.46 8.09 -6.79
CA PRO A 54 -7.83 7.58 -6.81
C PRO A 54 -8.04 6.46 -5.79
N ALA A 55 -9.28 6.27 -5.35
CA ALA A 55 -9.76 5.21 -4.47
C ALA A 55 -10.97 4.49 -5.09
N ASP A 56 -11.06 4.52 -6.42
CA ASP A 56 -12.12 3.84 -7.18
C ASP A 56 -11.81 2.38 -7.48
N ASN A 57 -12.77 1.68 -8.06
CA ASN A 57 -12.64 0.27 -8.43
C ASN A 57 -11.50 0.00 -9.43
N GLU A 58 -11.13 0.99 -10.25
CA GLU A 58 -9.97 0.86 -11.13
C GLU A 58 -8.68 0.82 -10.30
N GLU A 59 -8.55 1.72 -9.33
CA GLU A 59 -7.41 1.70 -8.42
C GLU A 59 -7.35 0.43 -7.58
N HIS A 60 -8.45 -0.04 -7.01
CA HIS A 60 -8.44 -1.28 -6.22
C HIS A 60 -7.95 -2.48 -7.03
N ARG A 61 -8.35 -2.60 -8.31
CA ARG A 61 -7.82 -3.66 -9.19
C ARG A 61 -6.33 -3.49 -9.48
N ARG A 62 -5.86 -2.24 -9.60
CA ARG A 62 -4.43 -1.95 -9.74
C ARG A 62 -3.66 -2.38 -8.48
N LEU A 63 -4.17 -2.07 -7.29
CA LEU A 63 -3.58 -2.47 -6.01
C LEU A 63 -3.57 -3.99 -5.81
N ASP A 64 -4.61 -4.70 -6.27
CA ASP A 64 -4.63 -6.16 -6.29
C ASP A 64 -3.53 -6.71 -7.20
N LEU A 65 -3.38 -6.17 -8.42
CA LEU A 65 -2.29 -6.54 -9.32
C LEU A 65 -0.92 -6.25 -8.69
N GLN A 66 -0.79 -5.10 -8.03
CA GLN A 66 0.41 -4.71 -7.30
C GLN A 66 0.75 -5.69 -6.18
N HIS A 67 -0.25 -6.14 -5.41
CA HIS A 67 -0.08 -7.17 -4.39
C HIS A 67 0.46 -8.47 -4.99
N HIS A 68 -0.05 -8.93 -6.14
CA HIS A 68 0.47 -10.13 -6.78
C HIS A 68 1.92 -9.96 -7.25
N ILE A 69 2.30 -8.77 -7.76
CA ILE A 69 3.70 -8.45 -8.10
C ILE A 69 4.59 -8.59 -6.86
N TYR A 70 4.18 -8.02 -5.72
CA TYR A 70 4.89 -8.18 -4.44
C TYR A 70 5.06 -9.65 -4.07
N THR A 71 3.96 -10.41 -4.05
CA THR A 71 3.95 -11.81 -3.61
C THR A 71 4.86 -12.70 -4.48
N ILE A 72 4.83 -12.50 -5.80
CA ILE A 72 5.71 -13.24 -6.71
C ILE A 72 7.16 -12.75 -6.56
N SER A 73 7.42 -11.47 -6.31
CA SER A 73 8.79 -10.97 -6.14
C SER A 73 9.43 -11.45 -4.83
N LEU A 74 8.65 -11.55 -3.75
CA LEU A 74 9.10 -11.99 -2.42
C LEU A 74 9.08 -13.51 -2.24
N ASN A 75 8.47 -14.25 -3.18
CA ASN A 75 8.21 -15.68 -3.03
C ASN A 75 7.36 -16.02 -1.79
N GLY A 76 6.41 -15.16 -1.47
CA GLY A 76 5.56 -15.22 -0.27
C GLY A 76 4.87 -13.88 0.00
N LEU A 77 4.03 -13.80 1.03
CA LEU A 77 3.26 -12.59 1.34
C LEU A 77 4.10 -11.46 1.97
N TYR A 78 5.27 -11.77 2.51
CA TYR A 78 6.07 -10.85 3.33
C TYR A 78 7.58 -11.10 3.15
N SER A 79 8.37 -10.07 3.44
CA SER A 79 9.82 -10.19 3.60
C SER A 79 10.17 -10.84 4.95
N ALA A 80 11.42 -11.29 5.10
CA ALA A 80 11.94 -11.91 6.33
C ALA A 80 11.06 -13.03 6.92
N PRO A 81 10.81 -14.12 6.17
CA PRO A 81 9.78 -15.08 6.52
C PRO A 81 9.98 -15.77 7.86
N ASP A 82 11.22 -16.02 8.26
CA ASP A 82 11.53 -16.66 9.54
C ASP A 82 11.25 -15.74 10.74
N LEU A 83 11.36 -14.41 10.58
CA LEU A 83 11.00 -13.45 11.62
C LEU A 83 9.48 -13.41 11.79
N VAL A 84 8.74 -13.29 10.68
CA VAL A 84 7.28 -13.22 10.68
C VAL A 84 6.67 -14.48 11.26
N ARG A 85 7.08 -15.67 10.80
CA ARG A 85 6.57 -16.94 11.31
C ARG A 85 6.85 -17.13 12.79
N ARG A 86 7.99 -16.64 13.29
CA ARG A 86 8.33 -16.68 14.72
C ARG A 86 7.43 -15.75 15.53
N ALA A 87 7.24 -14.51 15.09
CA ALA A 87 6.38 -13.55 15.77
C ALA A 87 4.90 -14.00 15.80
N LEU A 88 4.46 -14.70 14.76
CA LEU A 88 3.09 -15.21 14.64
C LEU A 88 2.92 -16.65 15.13
N GLN A 89 3.86 -17.21 15.89
CA GLN A 89 3.67 -18.55 16.46
C GLN A 89 2.45 -18.58 17.40
N PRO A 90 1.64 -19.66 17.37
CA PRO A 90 0.54 -19.84 18.29
C PRO A 90 1.02 -19.77 19.75
N ARG A 91 0.28 -19.05 20.59
CA ARG A 91 0.56 -18.88 22.01
C ARG A 91 -0.64 -19.37 22.84
N PRO A 92 -0.43 -20.05 23.99
CA PRO A 92 -1.53 -20.64 24.75
C PRO A 92 -2.53 -19.63 25.33
N TRP A 93 -2.11 -18.38 25.57
CA TRP A 93 -2.87 -17.39 26.33
C TRP A 93 -3.19 -16.11 25.54
N SER A 94 -2.82 -16.05 24.26
CA SER A 94 -3.04 -14.86 23.42
C SER A 94 -2.95 -15.23 21.94
N SER A 95 -3.88 -14.72 21.13
CA SER A 95 -3.73 -14.75 19.68
C SER A 95 -2.69 -13.71 19.24
N PRO A 96 -1.70 -14.09 18.41
CA PRO A 96 -0.85 -13.10 17.74
C PRO A 96 -1.71 -12.17 16.88
N ALA A 97 -1.24 -10.94 16.68
CA ALA A 97 -1.98 -9.95 15.90
C ALA A 97 -1.14 -9.31 14.80
N VAL A 98 -1.78 -9.00 13.67
CA VAL A 98 -1.19 -8.36 12.49
C VAL A 98 -1.90 -7.04 12.19
N LEU A 99 -1.15 -5.98 11.92
CA LEU A 99 -1.66 -4.70 11.42
C LEU A 99 -1.15 -4.45 9.99
N ASP A 100 -2.07 -4.16 9.06
CA ASP A 100 -1.78 -3.69 7.70
C ASP A 100 -2.11 -2.20 7.60
N VAL A 101 -1.09 -1.34 7.61
CA VAL A 101 -1.24 0.12 7.55
C VAL A 101 -1.27 0.59 6.10
N GLY A 102 -2.35 1.29 5.72
CA GLY A 102 -2.62 1.65 4.34
C GLY A 102 -3.00 0.41 3.52
N CYS A 103 -3.99 -0.36 4.01
CA CYS A 103 -4.30 -1.68 3.48
C CYS A 103 -4.88 -1.63 2.04
N GLY A 104 -5.33 -0.46 1.56
CA GLY A 104 -5.81 -0.24 0.21
C GLY A 104 -6.98 -1.15 -0.15
N SER A 105 -6.78 -2.10 -1.07
CA SER A 105 -7.80 -3.10 -1.42
C SER A 105 -8.05 -4.15 -0.33
N GLY A 106 -7.24 -4.18 0.72
CA GLY A 106 -7.32 -5.15 1.83
C GLY A 106 -6.78 -6.54 1.47
N ARG A 107 -6.27 -6.74 0.25
CA ARG A 107 -5.90 -8.07 -0.25
C ARG A 107 -4.80 -8.75 0.57
N TRP A 108 -3.80 -8.00 1.00
CA TRP A 108 -2.72 -8.56 1.83
C TRP A 108 -3.22 -8.99 3.20
N ALA A 109 -4.03 -8.16 3.87
CA ALA A 109 -4.62 -8.50 5.16
C ALA A 109 -5.47 -9.78 5.07
N ILE A 110 -6.27 -9.93 4.02
CA ILE A 110 -7.06 -11.14 3.77
C ILE A 110 -6.16 -12.36 3.56
N ASP A 111 -5.11 -12.25 2.74
CA ASP A 111 -4.21 -13.36 2.47
C ASP A 111 -3.40 -13.75 3.73
N MET A 112 -3.01 -12.79 4.57
CA MET A 112 -2.40 -13.04 5.88
C MET A 112 -3.35 -13.73 6.85
N ALA A 113 -4.62 -13.32 6.89
CA ALA A 113 -5.63 -13.96 7.72
C ALA A 113 -5.88 -15.42 7.30
N ASN A 114 -5.81 -15.72 6.00
CA ASN A 114 -5.90 -17.07 5.46
C ASN A 114 -4.63 -17.91 5.78
N GLU A 115 -3.44 -17.32 5.68
CA GLU A 115 -2.17 -18.01 6.00
C GLU A 115 -2.03 -18.29 7.50
N PHE A 116 -2.52 -17.40 8.36
CA PHE A 116 -2.44 -17.49 9.82
C PHE A 116 -3.83 -17.43 10.48
N PRO A 117 -4.65 -18.50 10.38
CA PRO A 117 -6.03 -18.50 10.86
C PRO A 117 -6.17 -18.37 12.39
N HIS A 118 -5.09 -18.57 13.15
CA HIS A 118 -5.03 -18.37 14.61
C HIS A 118 -4.64 -16.95 15.02
N CYS A 119 -4.33 -16.06 14.08
CA CYS A 119 -3.96 -14.68 14.33
C CYS A 119 -5.14 -13.74 14.03
N GLU A 120 -5.22 -12.63 14.75
CA GLU A 120 -6.13 -11.52 14.42
C GLU A 120 -5.46 -10.58 13.42
N VAL A 121 -6.17 -10.18 12.37
CA VAL A 121 -5.66 -9.27 11.34
C VAL A 121 -6.54 -8.03 11.25
N VAL A 122 -5.88 -6.87 11.33
CA VAL A 122 -6.50 -5.55 11.24
C VAL A 122 -5.88 -4.82 10.06
N GLY A 123 -6.70 -4.38 9.11
CA GLY A 123 -6.27 -3.43 8.09
C GLY A 123 -6.80 -2.04 8.40
N ILE A 124 -5.97 -1.01 8.26
CA ILE A 124 -6.40 0.38 8.37
C ILE A 124 -6.12 1.15 7.08
N ASP A 125 -7.05 2.02 6.70
CA ASP A 125 -6.90 2.92 5.57
C ASP A 125 -7.81 4.15 5.73
N LEU A 126 -7.57 5.19 4.94
CA LEU A 126 -8.42 6.39 4.87
C LEU A 126 -9.79 6.08 4.26
N VAL A 127 -9.85 5.03 3.43
CA VAL A 127 -11.06 4.58 2.77
C VAL A 127 -11.17 3.08 2.97
N PRO A 128 -12.34 2.56 3.38
CA PRO A 128 -12.49 1.13 3.56
C PRO A 128 -12.29 0.37 2.23
N PRO A 129 -11.65 -0.81 2.27
CA PRO A 129 -11.44 -1.62 1.08
C PRO A 129 -12.77 -2.05 0.47
N ASN A 130 -12.85 -2.05 -0.87
CA ASN A 130 -14.02 -2.56 -1.57
C ASN A 130 -13.93 -4.09 -1.76
N VAL A 131 -14.15 -4.84 -0.68
CA VAL A 131 -14.10 -6.31 -0.71
C VAL A 131 -15.45 -6.88 -1.13
N GLN A 132 -15.47 -7.66 -2.21
CA GLN A 132 -16.70 -8.28 -2.74
C GLN A 132 -16.96 -9.70 -2.20
N VAL A 133 -16.02 -10.25 -1.44
CA VAL A 133 -16.09 -11.60 -0.86
C VAL A 133 -16.27 -11.53 0.66
N PRO A 134 -16.87 -12.55 1.29
CA PRO A 134 -16.91 -12.63 2.74
C PRO A 134 -15.49 -12.58 3.34
N LEU A 135 -15.31 -11.78 4.38
CA LEU A 135 -14.04 -11.68 5.08
C LEU A 135 -13.77 -12.95 5.90
N PRO A 136 -12.51 -13.38 6.02
CA PRO A 136 -12.11 -14.33 7.06
C PRO A 136 -12.56 -13.82 8.43
N THR A 137 -13.02 -14.72 9.31
CA THR A 137 -13.58 -14.34 10.62
C THR A 137 -12.58 -13.65 11.54
N ASN A 138 -11.28 -13.83 11.28
CA ASN A 138 -10.16 -13.23 11.98
C ASN A 138 -9.60 -11.98 11.28
N CYS A 139 -10.31 -11.42 10.29
CA CYS A 139 -9.88 -10.23 9.55
C CYS A 139 -10.94 -9.14 9.65
N ARG A 140 -10.51 -7.92 10.00
CA ARG A 140 -11.37 -6.73 9.99
C ARG A 140 -10.66 -5.50 9.43
N PHE A 141 -11.45 -4.53 9.02
CA PHE A 141 -10.96 -3.25 8.51
C PHE A 141 -11.49 -2.08 9.33
N GLU A 142 -10.62 -1.14 9.64
CA GLU A 142 -10.93 0.08 10.36
C GLU A 142 -10.51 1.29 9.52
N ILE A 143 -11.15 2.44 9.75
CA ILE A 143 -10.85 3.66 9.03
C ILE A 143 -10.01 4.53 9.95
N ASP A 144 -8.78 4.82 9.53
CA ASP A 144 -7.83 5.58 10.34
C ASP A 144 -6.80 6.29 9.47
N ASP A 145 -6.32 7.45 9.94
CA ASP A 145 -5.26 8.22 9.27
C ASP A 145 -3.93 7.99 9.99
N ALA A 146 -3.02 7.31 9.30
CA ALA A 146 -1.67 7.04 9.77
C ALA A 146 -0.85 8.30 10.14
N ASN A 147 -1.24 9.49 9.67
CA ASN A 147 -0.61 10.76 10.05
C ASN A 147 -1.06 11.28 11.43
N LEU A 148 -2.09 10.70 12.05
CA LEU A 148 -2.61 11.08 13.36
C LEU A 148 -2.05 10.22 14.50
N GLY A 149 -1.34 9.14 14.16
CA GLY A 149 -0.62 8.29 15.10
C GLY A 149 -1.45 7.13 15.62
N PHE A 150 -0.81 6.25 16.40
CA PHE A 150 -1.37 4.95 16.75
C PHE A 150 -1.43 4.70 18.26
N ALA A 151 -1.67 5.77 19.04
CA ALA A 151 -1.65 5.69 20.51
C ALA A 151 -2.60 4.61 21.08
N HIS A 152 -3.72 4.36 20.41
CA HIS A 152 -4.71 3.35 20.79
C HIS A 152 -4.29 1.90 20.46
N TYR A 153 -3.22 1.72 19.68
CA TYR A 153 -2.67 0.43 19.26
C TYR A 153 -1.30 0.11 19.86
N ARG A 154 -0.82 0.89 20.83
CA ARG A 154 0.48 0.65 21.48
C ARG A 154 0.58 -0.79 22.01
N ASN A 155 1.71 -1.44 21.75
CA ASN A 155 2.01 -2.82 22.16
C ASN A 155 0.90 -3.84 21.82
N SER A 156 0.21 -3.68 20.68
CA SER A 156 -0.95 -4.51 20.34
C SER A 156 -0.68 -5.55 19.26
N PHE A 157 0.39 -5.41 18.48
CA PHE A 157 0.62 -6.24 17.29
C PHE A 157 1.98 -6.94 17.31
N ASP A 158 2.02 -8.14 16.77
CA ASP A 158 3.24 -8.94 16.62
C ASP A 158 3.86 -8.79 15.24
N VAL A 159 3.06 -8.40 14.24
CA VAL A 159 3.55 -7.99 12.93
C VAL A 159 2.82 -6.72 12.52
N VAL A 160 3.56 -5.72 12.04
CA VAL A 160 3.03 -4.51 11.44
C VAL A 160 3.61 -4.40 10.04
N GLN A 161 2.77 -4.23 9.03
CA GLN A 161 3.17 -3.92 7.67
C GLN A 161 2.73 -2.51 7.31
N ALA A 162 3.58 -1.78 6.57
CA ALA A 162 3.18 -0.63 5.79
C ALA A 162 3.79 -0.73 4.39
N ARG A 163 2.94 -0.72 3.35
CA ARG A 163 3.41 -0.85 1.96
C ARG A 163 2.77 0.18 1.02
N ALA A 164 3.57 0.74 0.12
CA ALA A 164 3.14 1.76 -0.84
C ALA A 164 2.45 2.99 -0.19
N VAL A 165 2.76 3.28 1.08
CA VAL A 165 2.14 4.37 1.85
C VAL A 165 2.94 5.66 1.79
N SER A 166 4.20 5.62 1.34
CA SER A 166 5.15 6.74 1.40
C SER A 166 4.62 8.06 0.84
N SER A 167 3.83 8.02 -0.23
CA SER A 167 3.21 9.20 -0.84
C SER A 167 2.14 9.88 0.04
N GLY A 168 1.53 9.16 0.98
CA GLY A 168 0.49 9.64 1.89
C GLY A 168 0.98 10.04 3.29
N ILE A 169 2.27 9.83 3.60
CA ILE A 169 2.86 10.09 4.92
C ILE A 169 3.71 11.36 4.90
N ARG A 170 3.41 12.30 5.80
CA ARG A 170 4.10 13.60 5.90
C ARG A 170 5.44 13.53 6.61
N ASP A 171 5.48 12.91 7.77
CA ASP A 171 6.70 12.72 8.57
C ASP A 171 6.99 11.21 8.70
N TYR A 172 7.77 10.70 7.77
CA TYR A 172 8.08 9.28 7.72
C TYR A 172 8.94 8.80 8.91
N PRO A 173 9.99 9.52 9.36
CA PRO A 173 10.71 9.16 10.58
C PRO A 173 9.82 9.09 11.83
N TRP A 174 8.92 10.06 12.03
CA TRP A 174 7.94 10.00 13.12
C TRP A 174 6.98 8.81 12.97
N PHE A 175 6.46 8.58 11.76
CA PHE A 175 5.61 7.44 11.45
C PHE A 175 6.29 6.09 11.79
N LEU A 176 7.59 5.93 11.46
CA LEU A 176 8.34 4.73 11.83
C LEU A 176 8.46 4.55 13.36
N ASN A 177 8.59 5.64 14.12
CA ASN A 177 8.56 5.57 15.58
C ASN A 177 7.18 5.14 16.09
N GLU A 178 6.10 5.67 15.53
CA GLU A 178 4.74 5.25 15.89
C GLU A 178 4.52 3.76 15.59
N LEU A 179 4.95 3.25 14.43
CA LEU A 179 4.87 1.80 14.12
C LEU A 179 5.70 0.95 15.09
N ALA A 180 6.86 1.45 15.54
CA ALA A 180 7.66 0.76 16.54
C ALA A 180 6.95 0.70 17.91
N GLU A 181 6.16 1.70 18.28
CA GLU A 181 5.39 1.72 19.55
C GLU A 181 4.12 0.85 19.49
N VAL A 182 3.59 0.60 18.30
CA VAL A 182 2.48 -0.33 18.05
C VAL A 182 2.90 -1.78 18.27
N LEU A 183 4.16 -2.11 17.99
CA LEU A 183 4.68 -3.46 18.12
C LEU A 183 4.80 -3.91 19.58
N ARG A 184 4.35 -5.13 19.85
CA ARG A 184 4.70 -5.88 21.05
C ARG A 184 6.21 -6.15 21.07
N PRO A 185 6.81 -6.34 22.25
CA PRO A 185 8.19 -6.79 22.35
C PRO A 185 8.41 -8.10 21.57
N GLY A 186 9.44 -8.15 20.72
CA GLY A 186 9.71 -9.24 19.79
C GLY A 186 8.90 -9.20 18.48
N GLY A 187 8.01 -8.22 18.29
CA GLY A 187 7.23 -8.05 17.07
C GLY A 187 8.05 -7.54 15.87
N VAL A 188 7.54 -7.73 14.66
CA VAL A 188 8.24 -7.46 13.40
C VAL A 188 7.57 -6.33 12.62
N LEU A 189 8.34 -5.32 12.25
CA LEU A 189 7.94 -4.28 11.30
C LEU A 189 8.36 -4.70 9.89
N LEU A 190 7.45 -4.58 8.93
CA LEU A 190 7.68 -4.82 7.51
C LEU A 190 7.34 -3.56 6.71
N LEU A 191 8.24 -3.13 5.84
CA LEU A 191 8.07 -1.98 4.96
C LEU A 191 8.29 -2.40 3.50
N GLY A 192 7.53 -1.83 2.57
CA GLY A 192 7.67 -2.10 1.14
C GLY A 192 7.16 -0.97 0.25
N ASP A 193 8.00 -0.40 -0.59
CA ASP A 193 7.62 0.70 -1.47
C ASP A 193 8.32 0.59 -2.84
N GLY A 194 7.63 1.05 -3.88
CA GLY A 194 8.18 1.20 -5.23
C GLY A 194 8.65 2.62 -5.48
N ASP A 195 9.79 2.79 -6.13
CA ASP A 195 10.33 4.10 -6.44
C ASP A 195 9.58 4.77 -7.61
N MET A 196 9.43 6.09 -7.51
CA MET A 196 9.00 6.93 -8.63
C MET A 196 10.13 7.17 -9.64
N GLN A 197 11.39 7.07 -9.21
CA GLN A 197 12.55 7.08 -10.11
C GLN A 197 12.55 5.81 -10.96
N ILE A 198 12.74 5.99 -12.26
CA ILE A 198 12.89 4.87 -13.20
C ILE A 198 14.37 4.65 -13.53
N PHE A 199 14.73 3.41 -13.84
CA PHE A 199 16.12 3.00 -14.05
C PHE A 199 16.30 2.42 -15.45
N ASP A 200 17.45 2.68 -16.07
CA ASP A 200 17.78 2.17 -17.40
C ASP A 200 18.13 0.67 -17.39
N GLU A 201 18.44 0.10 -18.56
CA GLU A 201 18.83 -1.30 -18.70
C GLU A 201 20.09 -1.71 -17.91
N THR A 202 20.93 -0.74 -17.52
CA THR A 202 22.09 -0.94 -16.65
C THR A 202 21.78 -0.72 -15.17
N ARG A 203 20.49 -0.55 -14.84
CA ARG A 203 19.96 -0.27 -13.50
C ARG A 203 20.49 1.03 -12.89
N GLN A 204 20.85 2.00 -13.72
CA GLN A 204 21.19 3.35 -13.30
C GLN A 204 19.96 4.25 -13.37
N PRO A 205 19.82 5.23 -12.46
CA PRO A 205 18.69 6.16 -12.50
C PRO A 205 18.73 6.98 -13.79
N ILE A 206 17.62 7.03 -14.51
CA ILE A 206 17.50 7.83 -15.72
C ILE A 206 17.51 9.31 -15.33
N ALA A 207 18.43 10.08 -15.91
CA ALA A 207 18.53 11.51 -15.69
C ALA A 207 17.34 12.25 -16.33
N TYR A 208 16.98 13.40 -15.75
CA TYR A 208 15.97 14.25 -16.35
C TYR A 208 16.49 14.84 -17.68
N ALA A 209 15.68 14.74 -18.71
CA ALA A 209 15.92 15.33 -20.02
C ALA A 209 14.71 16.17 -20.45
N GLU A 210 14.97 17.29 -21.12
CA GLU A 210 13.93 18.12 -21.72
C GLU A 210 13.39 17.52 -23.02
N GLU A 211 12.15 17.86 -23.37
CA GLU A 211 11.54 17.42 -24.63
C GLU A 211 12.40 17.84 -25.82
N GLY A 212 12.71 16.90 -26.71
CA GLY A 212 13.60 17.11 -27.85
C GLY A 212 15.09 16.90 -27.57
N GLN A 213 15.50 16.72 -26.31
CA GLN A 213 16.88 16.35 -25.97
C GLN A 213 17.11 14.83 -26.04
N PRO A 214 18.35 14.38 -26.32
CA PRO A 214 18.72 12.97 -26.21
C PRO A 214 18.40 12.41 -24.83
N GLY A 215 17.83 11.20 -24.79
CA GLY A 215 17.46 10.53 -23.52
C GLY A 215 16.11 10.96 -22.94
N PHE A 216 15.36 11.83 -23.61
CA PHE A 216 13.99 12.14 -23.23
C PHE A 216 13.08 10.90 -23.31
N SER A 217 12.25 10.71 -22.28
CA SER A 217 11.18 9.70 -22.23
C SER A 217 9.93 10.33 -21.60
N TRP A 218 8.78 10.09 -22.23
CA TRP A 218 7.47 10.46 -21.69
C TRP A 218 7.13 9.68 -20.42
N THR A 219 7.51 8.40 -20.34
CA THR A 219 7.39 7.63 -19.10
C THR A 219 8.20 8.27 -17.99
N HIS A 220 9.47 8.64 -18.22
CA HIS A 220 10.24 9.34 -17.20
C HIS A 220 9.59 10.67 -16.80
N ARG A 221 9.13 11.44 -17.80
CA ARG A 221 8.49 12.75 -17.61
C ARG A 221 7.29 12.68 -16.67
N ILE A 222 6.37 11.75 -16.87
CA ILE A 222 5.15 11.69 -16.06
C ILE A 222 5.43 11.20 -14.63
N PHE A 223 6.30 10.20 -14.47
CA PHE A 223 6.70 9.73 -13.13
C PHE A 223 7.46 10.81 -12.36
N PHE A 224 8.34 11.56 -13.02
CA PHE A 224 9.03 12.70 -12.42
C PHE A 224 8.06 13.84 -12.03
N ALA A 225 7.07 14.15 -12.89
CA ALA A 225 6.03 15.12 -12.57
C ALA A 225 5.19 14.68 -11.35
N ALA A 226 4.80 13.41 -11.30
CA ALA A 226 4.05 12.85 -10.18
C ALA A 226 4.87 12.81 -8.88
N TYR A 227 6.16 12.47 -8.96
CA TYR A 227 7.08 12.57 -7.83
C TYR A 227 7.10 13.99 -7.23
N ASN A 228 7.29 15.02 -8.07
CA ASN A 228 7.31 16.41 -7.60
C ASN A 228 5.96 16.83 -7.01
N ALA A 229 4.86 16.40 -7.62
CA ALA A 229 3.50 16.65 -7.14
C ALA A 229 3.22 15.98 -5.78
N MET A 230 3.73 14.77 -5.54
CA MET A 230 3.62 14.11 -4.24
C MET A 230 4.45 14.83 -3.18
N LYS A 231 5.67 15.25 -3.54
CA LYS A 231 6.55 16.03 -2.64
C LYS A 231 5.94 17.37 -2.26
N SER A 232 5.34 18.11 -3.21
CA SER A 232 4.71 19.41 -2.93
C SER A 232 3.51 19.29 -1.99
N LYS A 233 2.79 18.17 -2.02
CA LYS A 233 1.71 17.85 -1.08
C LYS A 233 2.18 17.27 0.27
N GLY A 234 3.50 17.19 0.47
CA GLY A 234 4.12 16.73 1.72
C GLY A 234 4.41 15.24 1.79
N GLY A 235 4.22 14.47 0.72
CA GLY A 235 4.49 13.04 0.71
C GLY A 235 5.98 12.71 0.84
N SER A 236 6.31 11.70 1.64
CA SER A 236 7.67 11.23 1.89
C SER A 236 8.14 10.20 0.86
N VAL A 237 7.99 10.48 -0.43
CA VAL A 237 8.26 9.53 -1.53
C VAL A 237 9.73 9.08 -1.68
N ASP A 238 10.67 9.73 -0.98
CA ASP A 238 12.10 9.33 -0.92
C ASP A 238 12.41 8.33 0.21
N SER A 239 11.43 8.09 1.09
CA SER A 239 11.56 7.22 2.27
C SER A 239 12.12 5.82 1.99
N PRO A 240 11.84 5.13 0.87
CA PRO A 240 12.25 3.73 0.72
C PRO A 240 13.78 3.56 0.75
N SER A 241 14.52 4.54 0.21
CA SER A 241 16.00 4.54 0.23
C SER A 241 16.58 4.82 1.63
N MET A 242 15.79 5.42 2.52
CA MET A 242 16.22 5.86 3.85
C MET A 242 15.79 4.90 4.97
N ASN A 243 14.83 4.00 4.71
CA ASN A 243 14.32 3.03 5.68
C ASN A 243 15.42 2.30 6.47
N PRO A 244 16.49 1.75 5.87
CA PRO A 244 17.53 1.07 6.64
C PRO A 244 18.27 1.99 7.62
N THR A 245 18.40 3.27 7.29
CA THR A 245 19.05 4.27 8.14
C THR A 245 18.13 4.68 9.29
N TRP A 246 16.87 5.01 8.97
CA TRP A 246 15.91 5.46 9.98
C TRP A 246 15.51 4.35 10.95
N LEU A 247 15.32 3.11 10.49
CA LEU A 247 15.02 1.98 11.37
C LEU A 247 16.16 1.74 12.38
N ARG A 248 17.43 1.89 11.97
CA ARG A 248 18.58 1.75 12.88
C ARG A 248 18.70 2.89 13.89
N ALA A 249 18.10 4.05 13.60
CA ALA A 249 18.08 5.19 14.51
C ALA A 249 17.00 5.08 15.60
N ILE A 250 16.08 4.12 15.49
CA ILE A 250 15.05 3.88 16.51
C ILE A 250 15.60 2.90 17.54
N ASP A 251 15.90 3.41 18.74
CA ASP A 251 16.53 2.63 19.82
C ASP A 251 15.76 1.37 20.21
N SER A 252 14.44 1.37 20.05
CA SER A 252 13.59 0.23 20.41
C SER A 252 13.60 -0.89 19.37
N LEU A 253 14.24 -0.69 18.20
CA LEU A 253 14.34 -1.67 17.13
C LEU A 253 15.72 -2.34 17.07
N THR A 254 15.74 -3.57 16.58
CA THR A 254 16.91 -4.43 16.35
C THR A 254 16.73 -5.22 15.05
N ASP A 255 17.74 -5.98 14.64
CA ASP A 255 17.68 -6.94 13.52
C ASP A 255 17.20 -6.30 12.21
N VAL A 256 17.66 -5.07 11.95
CA VAL A 256 17.29 -4.29 10.78
C VAL A 256 17.87 -4.93 9.51
N GLY A 257 16.99 -5.40 8.64
CA GLY A 257 17.33 -5.92 7.32
C GLY A 257 16.66 -5.13 6.21
N TRP A 258 17.17 -5.29 5.00
CA TRP A 258 16.67 -4.61 3.82
C TRP A 258 17.04 -5.39 2.56
N ASP A 259 16.22 -5.22 1.52
CA ASP A 259 16.47 -5.76 0.19
C ASP A 259 15.87 -4.86 -0.89
N LYS A 260 16.34 -4.99 -2.12
CA LYS A 260 15.79 -4.29 -3.27
C LYS A 260 15.71 -5.20 -4.49
N VAL A 261 14.62 -5.06 -5.24
CA VAL A 261 14.42 -5.77 -6.49
C VAL A 261 14.24 -4.77 -7.63
N PHE A 262 14.82 -5.11 -8.78
CA PHE A 262 14.60 -4.38 -10.03
C PHE A 262 13.70 -5.21 -10.92
N ILE A 263 12.51 -4.69 -11.21
CA ILE A 263 11.52 -5.38 -12.01
C ILE A 263 11.38 -4.64 -13.35
N PRO A 264 11.59 -5.33 -14.50
CA PRO A 264 11.40 -4.71 -15.81
C PRO A 264 9.97 -4.21 -15.97
N MET A 265 9.77 -2.98 -16.45
CA MET A 265 8.45 -2.47 -16.81
C MET A 265 8.05 -2.94 -18.21
N GLY A 266 7.84 -4.25 -18.34
CA GLY A 266 7.54 -4.93 -19.60
C GLY A 266 8.54 -6.05 -19.89
N PRO A 267 8.16 -7.07 -20.69
CA PRO A 267 8.96 -8.27 -20.90
C PRO A 267 10.10 -8.05 -21.92
N TRP A 268 10.89 -6.99 -21.76
CA TRP A 268 12.02 -6.69 -22.64
C TRP A 268 13.30 -7.43 -22.18
N CYS A 269 13.36 -7.88 -20.93
CA CYS A 269 14.36 -8.84 -20.44
C CYS A 269 13.76 -9.74 -19.34
N TYR A 270 14.14 -11.02 -19.32
CA TYR A 270 13.75 -11.99 -18.27
C TYR A 270 14.59 -13.26 -18.38
N ALA A 271 14.92 -13.87 -17.24
CA ALA A 271 15.65 -15.14 -17.15
C ALA A 271 14.72 -16.36 -16.93
N SER A 272 13.47 -16.12 -16.55
CA SER A 272 12.49 -17.18 -16.30
C SER A 272 11.07 -16.75 -16.70
N GLU A 273 10.18 -17.73 -16.86
CA GLU A 273 8.77 -17.46 -17.12
C GLU A 273 8.13 -16.67 -15.97
N ARG A 274 8.55 -16.93 -14.73
CA ARG A 274 8.14 -16.16 -13.55
C ARG A 274 8.50 -14.69 -13.69
N GLU A 275 9.74 -14.38 -14.08
CA GLU A 275 10.18 -13.00 -14.29
C GLU A 275 9.44 -12.32 -15.45
N ARG A 276 9.19 -13.06 -16.54
CA ARG A 276 8.41 -12.56 -17.68
C ARG A 276 7.00 -12.15 -17.27
N VAL A 277 6.32 -12.98 -16.48
CA VAL A 277 4.97 -12.71 -15.97
C VAL A 277 4.97 -11.49 -15.05
N VAL A 278 5.91 -11.39 -14.12
CA VAL A 278 6.00 -10.22 -13.22
C VAL A 278 6.29 -8.93 -14.00
N ALA A 279 7.15 -8.99 -15.02
CA ALA A 279 7.43 -7.84 -15.87
C ALA A 279 6.19 -7.36 -16.66
N GLU A 280 5.38 -8.28 -17.16
CA GLU A 280 4.10 -7.97 -17.81
C GLU A 280 3.09 -7.35 -16.84
N MET A 281 2.98 -7.93 -15.65
CA MET A 281 2.11 -7.40 -14.59
C MET A 281 2.56 -5.99 -14.17
N LEU A 282 3.86 -5.75 -14.03
CA LEU A 282 4.37 -4.43 -13.68
C LEU A 282 4.09 -3.41 -14.78
N ARG A 283 4.23 -3.79 -16.06
CA ARG A 283 3.84 -2.93 -17.18
C ARG A 283 2.36 -2.55 -17.09
N ALA A 284 1.48 -3.53 -16.88
CA ALA A 284 0.04 -3.28 -16.72
C ALA A 284 -0.26 -2.38 -15.50
N ASN A 285 0.39 -2.63 -14.36
CA ASN A 285 0.28 -1.80 -13.17
C ASN A 285 0.73 -0.35 -13.45
N ALA A 286 1.86 -0.15 -14.13
CA ALA A 286 2.38 1.17 -14.49
C ALA A 286 1.43 1.93 -15.44
N LEU A 287 0.83 1.25 -16.42
CA LEU A 287 -0.16 1.85 -17.32
C LEU A 287 -1.41 2.34 -16.57
N SER A 288 -1.95 1.53 -15.66
CA SER A 288 -3.06 1.96 -14.79
C SER A 288 -2.64 3.11 -13.88
N TYR A 289 -1.42 3.09 -13.37
CA TYR A 289 -0.90 4.15 -12.50
C TYR A 289 -0.76 5.49 -13.25
N ILE A 290 -0.22 5.48 -14.47
CA ILE A 290 -0.14 6.64 -15.38
C ILE A 290 -1.53 7.25 -15.60
N SER A 291 -2.55 6.42 -15.83
CA SER A 291 -3.95 6.86 -15.94
C SER A 291 -4.45 7.52 -14.65
N GLY A 292 -4.12 6.93 -13.49
CA GLY A 292 -4.50 7.39 -12.17
C GLY A 292 -3.83 8.70 -11.70
N MET A 293 -2.69 9.10 -12.30
CA MET A 293 -1.99 10.34 -11.94
C MET A 293 -2.70 11.63 -12.37
N GLY A 294 -3.71 11.54 -13.26
CA GLY A 294 -4.38 12.70 -13.84
C GLY A 294 -4.84 13.74 -12.80
N PRO A 295 -5.67 13.35 -11.81
CA PRO A 295 -6.13 14.28 -10.77
C PRO A 295 -5.01 14.95 -9.99
N LEU A 296 -3.96 14.20 -9.63
CA LEU A 296 -2.79 14.72 -8.90
C LEU A 296 -2.12 15.83 -9.70
N LEU A 297 -1.77 15.55 -10.97
CA LEU A 297 -1.07 16.50 -11.82
C LEU A 297 -1.92 17.74 -12.11
N LEU A 298 -3.22 17.56 -12.38
CA LEU A 298 -4.14 18.69 -12.58
C LEU A 298 -4.24 19.57 -11.34
N SER A 299 -4.26 18.98 -10.13
CA SER A 299 -4.31 19.73 -8.87
C SER A 299 -3.06 20.57 -8.60
N GLU A 300 -1.92 20.21 -9.21
CA GLU A 300 -0.66 20.96 -9.14
C GLU A 300 -0.52 22.00 -10.27
N GLY A 301 -1.59 22.22 -11.04
CA GLY A 301 -1.64 23.26 -12.07
C GLY A 301 -1.11 22.85 -13.44
N TYR A 302 -0.86 21.55 -13.68
CA TYR A 302 -0.58 21.09 -15.04
C TYR A 302 -1.81 21.28 -15.93
N LEU A 303 -1.58 21.76 -17.16
CA LEU A 303 -2.66 21.95 -18.12
C LEU A 303 -3.25 20.60 -18.57
N PRO A 304 -4.59 20.48 -18.72
CA PRO A 304 -5.23 19.22 -19.10
C PRO A 304 -4.68 18.58 -20.37
N GLU A 305 -4.40 19.36 -21.40
CA GLU A 305 -3.82 18.89 -22.65
C GLU A 305 -2.39 18.36 -22.47
N ARG A 306 -1.63 18.91 -21.50
CA ARG A 306 -0.29 18.41 -21.17
C ARG A 306 -0.35 17.13 -20.36
N VAL A 307 -1.26 17.02 -19.39
CA VAL A 307 -1.50 15.76 -18.68
C VAL A 307 -1.92 14.67 -19.67
N ALA A 308 -2.88 14.94 -20.54
CA ALA A 308 -3.34 13.99 -21.55
C ALA A 308 -2.21 13.57 -22.53
N THR A 309 -1.35 14.50 -22.93
CA THR A 309 -0.17 14.19 -23.76
C THR A 309 0.80 13.29 -23.02
N MET A 310 1.19 13.64 -21.79
CA MET A 310 2.08 12.81 -20.97
C MET A 310 1.53 11.40 -20.81
N GLN A 311 0.25 11.26 -20.48
CA GLN A 311 -0.39 9.94 -20.30
C GLN A 311 -0.40 9.12 -21.60
N ARG A 312 -0.77 9.74 -22.73
CA ARG A 312 -0.84 9.06 -24.03
C ARG A 312 0.53 8.59 -24.49
N GLU A 313 1.52 9.48 -24.48
CA GLU A 313 2.85 9.17 -25.01
C GLU A 313 3.61 8.20 -24.08
N ALA A 314 3.51 8.36 -22.75
CA ALA A 314 4.10 7.40 -21.79
C ALA A 314 3.44 6.01 -21.91
N THR A 315 2.14 5.96 -22.16
CA THR A 315 1.42 4.71 -22.43
C THR A 315 1.93 4.04 -23.70
N ALA A 316 2.16 4.81 -24.76
CA ALA A 316 2.71 4.29 -26.02
C ALA A 316 4.14 3.75 -25.82
N GLU A 317 5.00 4.49 -25.13
CA GLU A 317 6.38 4.07 -24.81
C GLU A 317 6.41 2.69 -24.11
N LEU A 318 5.57 2.49 -23.09
CA LEU A 318 5.53 1.23 -22.35
C LEU A 318 4.86 0.09 -23.14
N ARG A 319 3.75 0.35 -23.83
CA ARG A 319 3.02 -0.69 -24.59
C ARG A 319 3.85 -1.25 -25.73
N GLU A 320 4.54 -0.36 -26.44
CA GLU A 320 5.35 -0.71 -27.60
C GLU A 320 6.81 -1.04 -27.24
N LEU A 321 7.16 -1.00 -25.95
CA LEU A 321 8.51 -1.25 -25.45
C LEU A 321 9.57 -0.38 -26.15
N ARG A 322 9.25 0.90 -26.38
CA ARG A 322 10.19 1.88 -26.99
C ARG A 322 11.35 2.24 -26.06
N ILE A 323 11.19 1.96 -24.76
CA ILE A 323 12.19 2.16 -23.72
C ILE A 323 12.36 0.86 -22.93
N ASN A 324 13.61 0.59 -22.53
CA ASN A 324 13.96 -0.53 -21.65
C ASN A 324 14.22 0.04 -20.25
N VAL A 325 13.23 -0.08 -19.37
CA VAL A 325 13.32 0.50 -18.02
C VAL A 325 12.92 -0.48 -16.93
N TYR A 326 13.58 -0.36 -15.78
CA TYR A 326 13.24 -1.03 -14.54
C TYR A 326 12.53 -0.07 -13.58
N SER A 327 11.64 -0.62 -12.77
CA SER A 327 11.23 -0.02 -11.50
C SER A 327 12.02 -0.68 -10.37
N ARG A 328 12.48 0.11 -9.39
CA ARG A 328 13.14 -0.40 -8.19
C ARG A 328 12.16 -0.42 -7.03
N TRP A 329 12.10 -1.55 -6.34
CA TRP A 329 11.20 -1.78 -5.21
C TRP A 329 12.05 -2.15 -4.02
N SER A 330 11.81 -1.49 -2.90
CA SER A 330 12.63 -1.61 -1.69
C SER A 330 11.81 -2.21 -0.56
N PHE A 331 12.41 -3.15 0.15
CA PHE A 331 11.83 -3.81 1.31
C PHE A 331 12.75 -3.58 2.51
N ALA A 332 12.16 -3.33 3.67
CA ALA A 332 12.92 -3.26 4.92
C ALA A 332 12.13 -3.93 6.03
N TRP A 333 12.84 -4.41 7.04
CA TRP A 333 12.24 -4.97 8.23
C TRP A 333 13.08 -4.69 9.45
N ALA A 334 12.44 -4.75 10.63
CA ALA A 334 13.08 -4.62 11.92
C ALA A 334 12.28 -5.38 12.97
N VAL A 335 12.91 -5.68 14.11
CA VAL A 335 12.27 -6.36 15.24
C VAL A 335 12.25 -5.44 16.45
N LYS A 336 11.13 -5.36 17.17
CA LYS A 336 11.02 -4.65 18.45
C LYS A 336 11.80 -5.42 19.52
N LYS A 337 12.66 -4.73 20.27
CA LYS A 337 13.40 -5.31 21.39
C LYS A 337 12.45 -5.81 22.49
N TYR A 338 12.93 -6.78 23.27
CA TYR A 338 12.21 -7.34 24.42
C TYR A 338 12.11 -6.38 25.60
#